data_AF-A0A4Y2V6Y0-F1
#
_entry.id   AF-A0A4Y2V6Y0-F1
#
_cell.length_a   1.000
_cell.length_b   1.000
_cell.length_c   1.000
_cell.angle_alpha   90.00
_cell.angle_beta   90.00
_cell.angle_gamma   90.00
#
_symmetry.space_group_name_H-M   'P 1'
#
loop_
_entity.id
_entity.type
_entity.pdbx_description
1 polymer ?
#
loop_
_entity_poly.entity_id
_entity_poly.type
_entity_poly.pdbx_seq_one_letter_code
_entity_poly.pdbx_strand_id
1 'polypeptide(L)'
;MDNASEWIKEVERISKLANWKNELKLTNAISRLDVLAKHWQITQGYCYNDWSEWKVAITPRFKRHITIQEFLAHESDRKLKRNESLVDCIYAKGDLLESAPFKIPRSDRISMIFGDITEEEWQIALAT
;
A
#
# COMPACT_ATOMS: atom_id res chain seq x y z
N MET A 1 -3.20 -14.45 0.30
CA MET A 1 -2.42 -13.61 1.26
C MET A 1 -1.81 -12.54 0.39
N ASP A 2 -2.53 -11.44 0.20
CA ASP A 2 -2.30 -10.62 -1.01
C ASP A 2 -1.30 -9.48 -0.76
N ASN A 3 -0.73 -9.41 0.44
CA ASN A 3 0.23 -8.37 0.81
C ASN A 3 1.50 -8.98 1.39
N ALA A 4 2.58 -8.96 0.60
CA ALA A 4 3.91 -9.38 1.04
C ALA A 4 4.37 -8.63 2.30
N SER A 5 4.02 -7.35 2.47
CA SER A 5 4.43 -6.57 3.66
C SER A 5 3.84 -7.13 4.95
N GLU A 6 2.57 -7.53 4.96
CA GLU A 6 1.94 -8.12 6.17
C GLU A 6 2.49 -9.50 6.48
N TRP A 7 2.69 -10.33 5.45
CA TRP A 7 3.29 -11.65 5.63
C TRP A 7 4.74 -11.56 6.14
N ILE A 8 5.54 -10.63 5.63
CA ILE A 8 6.91 -10.37 6.11
C ILE A 8 6.91 -9.96 7.58
N LYS A 9 6.02 -9.04 7.99
CA LYS A 9 5.90 -8.63 9.41
C LYS A 9 5.63 -9.85 10.30
N GLU A 10 4.78 -10.76 9.85
CA GLU A 10 4.47 -11.98 10.59
C GLU A 10 5.68 -12.93 10.70
N VAL A 11 6.45 -13.11 9.63
CA VAL A 11 7.71 -13.86 9.67
C VAL A 11 8.70 -13.23 10.66
N GLU A 12 8.84 -11.90 10.66
CA GLU A 12 9.72 -11.20 11.60
C GLU A 12 9.25 -11.34 13.05
N ARG A 13 7.94 -11.27 13.29
CA ARG A 13 7.34 -11.47 14.62
C ARG A 13 7.63 -12.88 15.15
N ILE A 14 7.38 -13.92 14.36
CA ILE A 14 7.63 -15.31 14.74
C ILE A 14 9.13 -15.54 14.96
N SER A 15 9.97 -15.05 14.05
CA SER A 15 11.42 -15.18 14.15
C SER A 15 11.96 -14.54 15.42
N LYS A 16 11.43 -13.39 15.84
CA LYS A 16 11.84 -12.72 17.07
C LYS A 16 11.46 -13.54 18.30
N LEU A 17 10.25 -14.10 18.33
CA LEU A 17 9.79 -14.96 19.44
C LEU A 17 10.60 -16.25 19.56
N ALA A 18 10.95 -16.85 18.43
CA ALA A 18 11.69 -18.10 18.39
C ALA A 18 13.22 -17.92 18.31
N ASN A 19 13.72 -16.69 18.40
CA ASN A 19 15.13 -16.33 18.31
C ASN A 19 15.85 -16.92 17.07
N TRP A 20 15.19 -16.89 15.91
CA TRP A 20 15.78 -17.42 14.68
C TRP A 20 16.91 -16.54 14.17
N LYS A 21 17.99 -17.18 13.73
CA LYS A 21 19.01 -16.53 12.89
C LYS A 21 18.47 -16.20 11.50
N ASN A 22 19.13 -15.29 10.80
CA ASN A 22 18.70 -14.85 9.48
C ASN A 22 18.62 -16.01 8.46
N GLU A 23 19.52 -17.01 8.51
CA GLU A 23 19.48 -18.12 7.57
C GLU A 23 18.22 -18.97 7.75
N LEU A 24 17.84 -19.25 9.01
CA LEU A 24 16.63 -20.02 9.33
C LEU A 24 15.37 -19.23 9.00
N LYS A 25 15.36 -17.92 9.27
CA LYS A 25 14.26 -17.02 8.93
C LYS A 25 14.00 -17.00 7.42
N LEU A 26 15.05 -16.84 6.62
CA LEU A 26 14.95 -16.87 5.16
C LEU A 26 14.46 -18.23 4.65
N THR A 27 15.03 -19.32 5.17
CA THR A 27 14.63 -20.70 4.81
C THR A 27 13.16 -20.96 5.13
N ASN A 28 12.68 -20.51 6.30
CA ASN A 28 11.28 -20.64 6.71
C ASN A 28 10.34 -19.81 5.83
N ALA A 29 10.76 -18.60 5.46
CA ALA A 29 9.96 -17.76 4.56
C ALA A 29 9.83 -18.41 3.18
N ILE A 30 10.95 -18.88 2.61
CA ILE A 30 10.98 -19.53 1.30
C ILE A 30 10.10 -20.78 1.26
N SER A 31 10.12 -21.60 2.32
CA SER A 31 9.35 -22.85 2.37
C SER A 31 7.83 -22.65 2.38
N ARG A 32 7.37 -21.45 2.76
CA ARG A 32 5.96 -21.07 2.86
C ARG A 32 5.45 -20.28 1.65
N LEU A 33 6.31 -20.07 0.64
CA LEU A 33 5.90 -19.45 -0.62
C LEU A 33 5.02 -20.40 -1.44
N ASP A 34 4.04 -19.84 -2.12
CA ASP A 34 3.13 -20.58 -2.99
C ASP A 34 3.06 -19.98 -4.39
N VAL A 35 2.67 -20.82 -5.36
CA VAL A 35 2.42 -20.53 -6.78
C VAL A 35 3.40 -19.50 -7.38
N LEU A 36 2.97 -18.23 -7.50
CA LEU A 36 3.73 -17.17 -8.17
C LEU A 36 4.97 -16.76 -7.38
N ALA A 37 4.87 -16.70 -6.05
CA ALA A 37 5.99 -16.32 -5.19
C ALA A 37 7.06 -17.40 -5.18
N LYS A 38 6.65 -18.69 -5.20
CA LYS A 38 7.57 -19.82 -5.32
C LYS A 38 8.26 -19.85 -6.68
N HIS A 39 7.53 -19.58 -7.77
CA HIS A 39 8.12 -19.47 -9.10
C HIS A 39 9.15 -18.33 -9.19
N TRP A 40 8.83 -17.16 -8.64
CA TRP A 40 9.79 -16.06 -8.53
C TRP A 40 11.03 -16.46 -7.74
N GLN A 41 10.87 -17.15 -6.60
CA GLN A 41 12.01 -17.60 -5.81
C GLN A 41 12.98 -18.47 -6.61
N ILE A 42 12.45 -19.42 -7.39
CA ILE A 42 13.27 -20.35 -8.18
C ILE A 42 13.99 -19.62 -9.33
N THR A 43 13.33 -18.67 -9.98
CA THR A 43 13.83 -18.02 -11.20
C THR A 43 14.70 -16.80 -10.94
N GLN A 44 14.45 -16.07 -9.85
CA GLN A 44 15.09 -14.79 -9.55
C GLN A 44 15.46 -14.65 -8.09
N GLY A 45 14.59 -15.07 -7.16
CA GLY A 45 14.80 -14.86 -5.73
C GLY A 45 15.98 -15.64 -5.13
N TYR A 46 16.48 -16.67 -5.82
CA TYR A 46 17.60 -17.50 -5.37
C TYR A 46 18.93 -16.74 -5.23
N CYS A 47 19.09 -15.57 -5.86
CA CYS A 47 20.31 -14.78 -5.76
C CYS A 47 20.43 -14.00 -4.45
N TYR A 48 19.34 -13.87 -3.67
CA TYR A 48 19.33 -13.15 -2.40
C TYR A 48 19.46 -14.12 -1.23
N ASN A 49 20.65 -14.17 -0.63
CA ASN A 49 20.98 -15.10 0.45
C ASN A 49 20.85 -14.47 1.85
N ASP A 50 20.71 -13.15 1.96
CA ASP A 50 20.38 -12.47 3.22
C ASP A 50 18.90 -12.13 3.31
N TRP A 51 18.34 -12.24 4.51
CA TRP A 51 16.94 -11.91 4.79
C TRP A 51 16.59 -10.46 4.40
N SER A 52 17.47 -9.51 4.68
CA SER A 52 17.21 -8.09 4.48
C SER A 52 17.13 -7.77 2.98
N GLU A 53 18.07 -8.32 2.21
CA GLU A 53 18.10 -8.18 0.75
C GLU A 53 16.89 -8.86 0.10
N TRP A 54 16.60 -10.10 0.51
CA TRP A 54 15.49 -10.87 0.00
C TRP A 54 14.14 -10.19 0.26
N LYS A 55 13.96 -9.64 1.46
CA LYS A 55 12.77 -8.86 1.84
C LYS A 55 12.58 -7.64 0.95
N VAL A 56 13.65 -6.88 0.68
CA VAL A 56 13.59 -5.69 -0.19
C VAL A 56 13.21 -6.09 -1.62
N ALA A 57 13.68 -7.24 -2.10
CA ALA A 57 13.38 -7.72 -3.44
C ALA A 57 11.93 -8.23 -3.60
N ILE A 58 11.40 -9.00 -2.63
CA ILE A 58 10.06 -9.60 -2.74
C ILE A 58 8.93 -8.59 -2.48
N THR A 59 9.14 -7.63 -1.56
CA THR A 59 8.09 -6.71 -1.09
C THR A 59 7.41 -5.93 -2.22
N PRO A 60 8.12 -5.20 -3.09
CA PRO A 60 7.46 -4.42 -4.14
C PRO A 60 6.80 -5.31 -5.20
N ARG A 61 7.27 -6.55 -5.37
CA ARG A 61 6.84 -7.46 -6.43
C ARG A 61 5.50 -8.13 -6.13
N PHE A 62 5.22 -8.34 -4.84
CA PHE A 62 3.98 -8.93 -4.34
C PHE A 62 3.26 -7.99 -3.37
N LYS A 63 3.46 -6.68 -3.56
CA LYS A 63 2.67 -5.66 -2.88
C LYS A 63 1.24 -5.77 -3.39
N ARG A 64 0.26 -5.78 -2.47
CA ARG A 64 -1.14 -5.65 -2.88
C ARG A 64 -1.30 -4.30 -3.56
N HIS A 65 -1.64 -4.30 -4.83
CA HIS A 65 -2.21 -3.12 -5.47
C HIS A 65 -3.71 -3.16 -5.24
N ILE A 66 -4.29 -2.02 -4.86
CA ILE A 66 -5.75 -1.90 -4.90
C ILE A 66 -6.18 -2.12 -6.36
N THR A 67 -7.25 -2.85 -6.56
CA THR A 67 -7.83 -3.00 -7.90
C THR A 67 -8.43 -1.67 -8.37
N ILE A 68 -8.67 -1.52 -9.68
CA ILE A 68 -9.37 -0.35 -10.22
C ILE A 68 -10.75 -0.20 -9.55
N GLN A 69 -11.45 -1.32 -9.32
CA GLN A 69 -12.77 -1.31 -8.68
C GLN A 69 -12.71 -0.85 -7.23
N GLU A 70 -11.76 -1.35 -6.44
CA GLU A 70 -11.56 -0.89 -5.05
C GLU A 70 -11.16 0.59 -5.01
N PHE A 71 -10.28 1.01 -5.92
CA PHE A 71 -9.87 2.42 -6.03
C PHE A 71 -11.06 3.34 -6.30
N LEU A 72 -11.88 3.01 -7.30
CA LEU A 72 -13.07 3.80 -7.64
C LEU A 72 -14.09 3.82 -6.50
N ALA A 73 -14.29 2.71 -5.80
CA ALA A 73 -15.16 2.66 -4.62
C ALA A 73 -14.65 3.57 -3.51
N HIS A 74 -13.35 3.52 -3.19
CA HIS A 74 -12.74 4.41 -2.20
C HIS A 74 -12.81 5.88 -2.60
N GLU A 75 -12.66 6.18 -3.89
CA GLU A 75 -12.73 7.54 -4.41
C GLU A 75 -14.15 8.11 -4.27
N SER A 76 -15.16 7.33 -4.67
CA SER A 76 -16.56 7.71 -4.56
C SER A 76 -17.05 7.87 -3.11
N ASP A 77 -16.52 7.05 -2.18
CA ASP A 77 -16.83 7.16 -0.75
C ASP A 77 -16.09 8.32 -0.08
N ARG A 78 -15.00 8.81 -0.68
CA ARG A 78 -14.15 9.85 -0.10
C ARG A 78 -14.69 11.25 -0.40
N LYS A 79 -15.82 11.59 0.22
CA LYS A 79 -16.39 12.95 0.22
C LYS A 79 -16.03 13.70 1.50
N LEU A 80 -16.19 15.02 1.50
CA LEU A 80 -16.04 15.81 2.72
C LEU A 80 -17.08 15.36 3.76
N LYS A 81 -16.61 15.03 4.96
CA LYS A 81 -17.50 14.61 6.06
C LYS A 81 -17.92 15.83 6.88
N ARG A 82 -19.12 15.76 7.49
CA ARG A 82 -19.74 16.87 8.26
C ARG A 82 -18.84 17.48 9.36
N ASN A 83 -17.93 16.71 9.94
CA ASN A 83 -17.05 17.15 11.04
C ASN A 83 -15.56 17.07 10.67
N GLU A 84 -15.25 17.05 9.37
CA GLU A 84 -13.89 16.95 8.86
C GLU A 84 -13.47 18.30 8.27
N SER A 85 -12.21 18.69 8.46
CA SER A 85 -11.72 19.90 7.82
C SER A 85 -11.50 19.67 6.33
N LEU A 86 -11.67 20.72 5.52
CA LEU A 86 -11.40 20.66 4.08
C LEU A 86 -9.95 20.20 3.79
N VAL A 87 -9.01 20.64 4.62
CA VAL A 87 -7.59 20.31 4.50
C VAL A 87 -7.36 18.80 4.71
N ASP A 88 -7.96 18.21 5.75
CA ASP A 88 -7.88 16.76 6.00
C ASP A 88 -8.54 15.96 4.88
N CYS A 89 -9.62 16.50 4.30
CA CYS A 89 -10.26 15.93 3.12
C CYS A 89 -9.31 15.86 1.92
N ILE A 90 -8.66 16.98 1.61
CA ILE A 90 -7.70 17.11 0.51
C ILE A 90 -6.51 16.16 0.70
N TYR A 91 -5.91 16.12 1.88
CA TYR A 91 -4.77 15.23 2.15
C TYR A 91 -5.13 13.77 1.97
N ALA A 92 -6.26 13.34 2.54
CA ALA A 92 -6.71 11.96 2.41
C ALA A 92 -7.09 11.58 0.97
N LYS A 93 -7.68 12.50 0.19
CA LYS A 93 -7.87 12.30 -1.26
C LYS A 93 -6.51 12.16 -1.96
N GLY A 94 -5.51 12.97 -1.59
CA GLY A 94 -4.13 12.86 -2.08
C GLY A 94 -3.50 11.49 -1.81
N ASP A 95 -3.58 11.01 -0.58
CA ASP A 95 -3.07 9.69 -0.17
C ASP A 95 -3.75 8.55 -0.94
N LEU A 96 -5.06 8.66 -1.18
CA LEU A 96 -5.79 7.70 -2.01
C LEU A 96 -5.24 7.67 -3.44
N LEU A 97 -4.97 8.84 -4.05
CA LEU A 97 -4.42 8.91 -5.41
C LEU A 97 -3.00 8.34 -5.51
N GLU A 98 -2.20 8.40 -4.44
CA GLU A 98 -0.89 7.71 -4.38
C GLU A 98 -1.02 6.18 -4.35
N SER A 99 -2.16 5.66 -3.90
CA SER A 99 -2.44 4.23 -3.90
C SER A 99 -3.00 3.71 -5.23
N ALA A 100 -3.28 4.60 -6.20
CA ALA A 100 -3.90 4.24 -7.48
C ALA A 100 -3.11 3.13 -8.22
N PRO A 101 -3.79 2.15 -8.84
CA PRO A 101 -3.13 1.08 -9.58
C PRO A 101 -2.51 1.53 -10.91
N PHE A 102 -2.71 2.79 -11.29
CA PHE A 102 -2.23 3.39 -12.53
C PHE A 102 -1.77 4.83 -12.30
N LYS A 103 -0.94 5.34 -13.22
CA LYS A 103 -0.44 6.70 -13.15
C LYS A 103 -1.54 7.68 -13.59
N ILE A 104 -1.98 8.51 -12.67
CA ILE A 104 -2.95 9.59 -12.95
C ILE A 104 -2.20 10.88 -13.31
N PRO A 105 -2.48 11.52 -14.47
CA PRO A 105 -1.93 12.82 -14.84
C PRO A 105 -2.21 13.90 -13.81
N ARG A 106 -1.31 14.89 -13.70
CA ARG A 106 -1.43 15.94 -12.67
C ARG A 106 -2.73 16.75 -12.80
N SER A 107 -3.17 17.07 -14.02
CA SER A 107 -4.45 17.75 -14.26
C SER A 107 -5.61 16.99 -13.64
N ASP A 108 -5.66 15.68 -13.91
CA ASP A 108 -6.76 14.82 -13.52
C ASP A 108 -6.76 14.61 -12.01
N ARG A 109 -5.59 14.52 -11.38
CA ARG A 109 -5.47 14.49 -9.91
C ARG A 109 -6.07 15.72 -9.26
N ILE A 110 -5.80 16.92 -9.79
CA ILE A 110 -6.38 18.16 -9.28
C ILE A 110 -7.91 18.11 -9.43
N SER A 111 -8.40 17.72 -10.59
CA SER A 111 -9.84 17.56 -10.83
C SER A 111 -10.50 16.54 -9.89
N MET A 112 -9.86 15.41 -9.60
CA MET A 112 -10.40 14.40 -8.67
C MET A 112 -10.37 14.86 -7.20
N ILE A 113 -9.38 15.66 -6.81
CA ILE A 113 -9.33 16.23 -5.45
C ILE A 113 -10.45 17.24 -5.27
N PHE A 114 -10.58 18.19 -6.18
CA PHE A 114 -11.44 19.36 -6.01
C PHE A 114 -12.82 19.26 -6.67
N GLY A 115 -13.02 18.32 -7.60
CA GLY A 115 -14.23 18.25 -8.43
C GLY A 115 -15.53 18.04 -7.66
N ASP A 116 -15.45 17.36 -6.51
CA ASP A 116 -16.61 17.12 -5.65
C ASP A 116 -16.75 18.15 -4.51
N ILE A 117 -15.83 19.11 -4.40
CA ILE A 117 -15.88 20.13 -3.35
C ILE A 117 -16.78 21.27 -3.84
N THR A 118 -17.95 21.39 -3.22
CA THR A 118 -18.94 22.40 -3.57
C THR A 118 -18.54 23.79 -3.07
N GLU A 119 -19.08 24.84 -3.69
CA GLU A 119 -18.77 26.24 -3.36
C GLU A 119 -19.15 26.60 -1.90
N GLU A 120 -20.16 25.93 -1.33
CA GLU A 120 -20.57 26.08 0.07
C GLU A 120 -19.52 25.52 1.04
N GLU A 121 -18.78 24.48 0.66
CA GLU A 121 -17.74 23.83 1.47
C GLU A 121 -16.41 24.61 1.44
N TRP A 122 -16.21 25.47 0.44
CA TRP A 122 -15.08 26.40 0.38
C TRP A 122 -15.21 27.57 1.36
N GLN A 123 -16.43 27.88 1.84
CA GLN A 123 -16.73 29.04 2.68
C GLN A 123 -16.48 28.80 4.17
N ILE A 124 -15.55 27.91 4.55
CA ILE A 124 -15.13 27.80 5.97
C ILE A 124 -14.63 29.18 6.40
N ALA A 125 -15.41 29.80 7.28
CA ALA A 125 -15.26 31.18 7.71
C ALA A 125 -13.82 31.44 8.15
N LEU A 126 -13.19 32.42 7.51
CA LEU A 126 -12.06 33.13 8.09
C LEU A 126 -12.59 33.78 9.37
N ALA A 127 -12.50 33.06 10.49
CA ALA A 127 -12.80 33.61 11.79
C ALA A 127 -11.78 34.74 12.05
N THR A 128 -12.27 35.97 11.95
CA THR A 128 -11.59 37.22 12.33
C THR A 128 -11.29 37.25 13.81
#